data_AF-A0A9Y2ILZ8-F1
#
_entry.id   AF-A0A9Y2ILZ8-F1
#
_cell.length_a   1.000
_cell.length_b   1.000
_cell.length_c   1.000
_cell.angle_alpha   90.00
_cell.angle_beta   90.00
_cell.angle_gamma   90.00
#
_symmetry.space_group_name_H-M   'P 1'
#
loop_
_entity.id
_entity.type
_entity.pdbx_description
1 polymer ?
#
loop_
_entity_poly.entity_id
_entity_poly.type
_entity_poly.pdbx_seq_one_letter_code
_entity_poly.pdbx_strand_id
1 'polypeptide(L)'
;MSTSRRGRRATLLSVLAIPTVALLLGSTAQATAAPYNPDQSASEITAINADIQTHNHELGSQIRRVEGDSSTPASKVAAQQPQPAAALPNQVLATVPGMDVASYQGNVNWASWWSQGKRFVWTKATESTSYTNPYFAQQYNGSYNQGFIRGAYHFATPNTSSGAAQATYFVAHGGGWSKDGKTLPGALDMEYNPYGATCYGLSQAAMGAWIRDFHDTYHAKTGRWPVIYTSASWWNQCVGTSQNFSSTVPLWVARYASSAGTLPNGWGYYTVWQYTSSPLDQDTFNGALDRVQALANG
;
A
#
# COMPACT_ATOMS: atom_id res chain seq x y z
N MET A 1 -72.25 -14.26 51.67
CA MET A 1 -71.02 -15.09 51.62
C MET A 1 -70.01 -14.38 50.74
N SER A 2 -68.86 -14.04 51.33
CA SER A 2 -67.77 -13.28 50.74
C SER A 2 -66.96 -14.13 49.77
N THR A 3 -66.68 -13.61 48.57
CA THR A 3 -65.44 -13.96 47.84
C THR A 3 -65.02 -12.80 46.94
N SER A 4 -63.91 -12.17 47.32
CA SER A 4 -63.17 -11.19 46.52
C SER A 4 -62.54 -11.83 45.28
N ARG A 5 -62.55 -11.11 44.14
CA ARG A 5 -61.59 -11.35 43.05
C ARG A 5 -60.89 -10.05 42.70
N ARG A 6 -59.60 -10.02 43.03
CA ARG A 6 -58.60 -8.99 42.75
C ARG A 6 -58.42 -8.80 41.24
N GLY A 7 -58.42 -7.54 40.80
CA GLY A 7 -57.94 -7.15 39.48
C GLY A 7 -56.43 -7.32 39.36
N ARG A 8 -55.97 -7.87 38.24
CA ARG A 8 -54.57 -7.84 37.82
C ARG A 8 -54.38 -6.64 36.89
N ARG A 9 -53.66 -5.62 37.35
CA ARG A 9 -53.05 -4.61 36.47
C ARG A 9 -51.89 -5.28 35.74
N ALA A 10 -51.90 -5.21 34.41
CA ALA A 10 -50.75 -5.58 33.59
C ALA A 10 -49.73 -4.44 33.63
N THR A 11 -48.55 -4.71 34.17
CA THR A 11 -47.40 -3.80 34.12
C THR A 11 -46.70 -4.01 32.78
N LEU A 12 -46.78 -3.04 31.87
CA LEU A 12 -45.92 -2.99 30.69
C LEU A 12 -44.51 -2.59 31.13
N LEU A 13 -43.55 -3.52 31.06
CA LEU A 13 -42.12 -3.18 31.05
C LEU A 13 -41.74 -2.80 29.62
N SER A 14 -41.58 -1.50 29.39
CA SER A 14 -40.88 -0.95 28.23
C SER A 14 -39.39 -1.25 28.34
N VAL A 15 -38.89 -2.19 27.54
CA VAL A 15 -37.45 -2.42 27.36
C VAL A 15 -36.92 -1.34 26.41
N LEU A 16 -36.27 -0.32 26.95
CA LEU A 16 -35.39 0.55 26.17
C LEU A 16 -34.16 -0.28 25.77
N ALA A 17 -34.11 -0.72 24.52
CA ALA A 17 -32.87 -1.20 23.92
C ALA A 17 -31.99 0.01 23.61
N ILE A 18 -31.00 0.27 24.46
CA ILE A 18 -29.92 1.20 24.17
C ILE A 18 -28.98 0.48 23.20
N PRO A 19 -28.80 0.91 21.94
CA PRO A 19 -27.77 0.35 21.10
C PRO A 19 -26.42 0.78 21.68
N THR A 20 -25.70 -0.16 22.27
CA THR A 20 -24.27 0.01 22.57
C THR A 20 -23.54 0.16 21.25
N VAL A 21 -23.31 1.40 20.84
CA VAL A 21 -22.27 1.75 19.87
C VAL A 21 -20.94 1.43 20.54
N ALA A 22 -20.39 0.27 20.23
CA ALA A 22 -19.00 -0.03 20.55
C ALA A 22 -18.13 0.91 19.69
N LEU A 23 -17.69 2.02 20.29
CA LEU A 23 -16.53 2.76 19.79
C LEU A 23 -15.35 1.80 19.86
N LEU A 24 -15.03 1.15 18.74
CA LEU A 24 -13.71 0.59 18.51
C LEU A 24 -12.76 1.77 18.41
N LEU A 25 -12.23 2.19 19.57
CA LEU A 25 -11.00 2.96 19.63
C LEU A 25 -9.93 2.08 18.98
N GLY A 26 -9.66 2.33 17.69
CA GLY A 26 -8.55 1.71 16.99
C GLY A 26 -7.30 2.00 17.80
N SER A 27 -6.77 0.96 18.45
CA SER A 27 -5.52 1.07 19.18
C SER A 27 -4.45 1.52 18.20
N THR A 28 -3.70 2.56 18.55
CA THR A 28 -2.46 2.94 17.88
C THR A 28 -1.37 1.91 18.21
N ALA A 29 -1.68 0.62 18.09
CA ALA A 29 -0.73 -0.44 18.33
C ALA A 29 0.45 -0.19 17.40
N GLN A 30 1.61 0.10 17.99
CA GLN A 30 2.86 0.17 17.24
C GLN A 30 2.95 -1.11 16.44
N ALA A 31 3.20 -1.00 15.13
CA ALA A 31 3.38 -2.18 14.31
C ALA A 31 4.63 -2.91 14.84
N THR A 32 4.43 -4.07 15.44
CA THR A 32 5.50 -4.94 15.89
C THR A 32 5.87 -5.85 14.72
N ALA A 33 6.99 -5.56 14.05
CA ALA A 33 7.78 -6.66 13.51
C ALA A 33 8.42 -7.41 14.68
N ALA A 34 8.99 -8.58 14.43
CA ALA A 34 9.85 -9.24 15.43
C ALA A 34 10.83 -8.19 16.02
N PRO A 35 10.98 -8.12 17.36
CA PRO A 35 11.78 -7.09 17.99
C PRO A 35 13.19 -7.08 17.39
N TYR A 36 13.68 -5.90 17.02
CA TYR A 36 15.07 -5.70 16.63
C TYR A 36 15.95 -6.16 17.79
N ASN A 37 16.64 -7.28 17.62
CA ASN A 37 17.60 -7.78 18.58
C ASN A 37 18.98 -7.18 18.24
N PRO A 38 19.55 -6.29 19.06
CA PRO A 38 20.90 -5.76 18.83
C PRO A 38 21.99 -6.84 18.92
N ASP A 39 21.67 -8.01 19.48
CA ASP A 39 22.51 -9.22 19.57
C ASP A 39 22.07 -10.30 18.56
N GLN A 40 21.74 -9.93 17.33
CA GLN A 40 21.53 -10.91 16.26
C GLN A 40 22.81 -11.72 16.05
N SER A 41 22.72 -13.02 16.30
CA SER A 41 23.81 -13.95 16.03
C SER A 41 24.18 -13.94 14.54
N ALA A 42 25.44 -14.22 14.21
CA ALA A 42 25.89 -14.29 12.81
C ALA A 42 25.05 -15.26 11.95
N SER A 43 24.52 -16.33 12.57
CA SER A 43 23.59 -17.28 11.97
C SER A 43 22.22 -16.68 11.65
N GLU A 44 21.66 -15.85 12.54
CA GLU A 44 20.39 -15.15 12.27
C GLU A 44 20.56 -14.11 11.17
N ILE A 45 21.67 -13.37 11.15
CA ILE A 45 21.98 -12.43 10.07
C ILE A 45 22.11 -13.15 8.73
N THR A 46 22.74 -14.33 8.70
CA THR A 46 22.87 -15.14 7.49
C THR A 46 21.51 -15.65 6.99
N ALA A 47 20.65 -16.13 7.90
CA ALA A 47 19.30 -16.56 7.56
C ALA A 47 18.44 -15.40 7.03
N ILE A 48 18.51 -14.22 7.68
CA ILE A 48 17.84 -12.99 7.22
C ILE A 48 18.34 -12.60 5.83
N ASN A 49 19.65 -12.64 5.59
CA ASN A 49 20.20 -12.28 4.28
C ASN A 49 19.78 -13.25 3.17
N ALA A 50 19.70 -14.55 3.46
CA ALA A 50 19.21 -15.55 2.51
C ALA A 50 17.71 -15.36 2.19
N ASP A 51 16.90 -15.05 3.20
CA ASP A 51 15.48 -14.75 3.03
C ASP A 51 15.27 -13.45 2.24
N ILE A 52 16.05 -12.40 2.54
CA ILE A 52 16.06 -11.15 1.77
C ILE A 52 16.43 -11.43 0.31
N GLN A 53 17.48 -12.20 0.03
CA GLN A 53 17.89 -12.49 -1.34
C GLN A 53 16.81 -13.25 -2.13
N THR A 54 16.09 -14.15 -1.46
CA THR A 54 15.01 -14.94 -2.09
C THR A 54 13.77 -14.08 -2.36
N HIS A 55 13.44 -13.16 -1.45
CA HIS A 55 12.28 -12.27 -1.52
C HIS A 55 12.70 -10.81 -1.83
N ASN A 56 13.79 -10.65 -2.60
CA ASN A 56 14.43 -9.37 -2.92
C ASN A 56 13.66 -8.60 -3.99
N HIS A 57 12.36 -8.48 -3.80
CA HIS A 57 11.46 -7.81 -4.72
C HIS A 57 11.00 -6.52 -4.07
N GLU A 58 11.87 -5.51 -4.02
CA GLU A 58 11.42 -4.15 -3.73
C GLU A 58 10.43 -3.68 -4.81
N LEU A 59 9.59 -2.71 -4.45
CA LEU A 59 8.49 -2.24 -5.28
C LEU A 59 9.03 -1.66 -6.58
N GLY A 60 8.69 -2.28 -7.70
CA GLY A 60 9.17 -1.89 -9.02
C GLY A 60 10.46 -2.53 -9.47
N SER A 61 11.01 -3.46 -8.68
CA SER A 61 12.22 -4.21 -9.04
C SER A 61 12.07 -4.99 -10.35
N GLN A 62 10.90 -5.59 -10.59
CA GLN A 62 10.65 -6.40 -11.79
C GLN A 62 10.21 -5.55 -12.96
N ILE A 63 9.47 -4.47 -12.72
CA ILE A 63 9.21 -3.43 -13.73
C ILE A 63 10.53 -2.84 -14.21
N ARG A 64 11.46 -2.49 -13.31
CA ARG A 64 12.80 -2.01 -13.69
C ARG A 64 13.57 -3.05 -14.48
N ARG A 65 13.52 -4.32 -14.06
CA ARG A 65 14.19 -5.42 -14.76
C ARG A 65 13.69 -5.60 -16.20
N VAL A 66 12.39 -5.42 -16.44
CA VAL A 66 11.75 -5.70 -17.74
C VAL A 66 11.65 -4.45 -18.62
N GLU A 67 11.28 -3.30 -18.05
CA GLU A 67 11.02 -2.04 -18.77
C GLU A 67 12.19 -1.05 -18.73
N GLY A 68 13.15 -1.26 -17.81
CA GLY A 68 14.34 -0.41 -17.64
C GLY A 68 14.08 0.88 -16.86
N ASP A 69 15.16 1.52 -16.41
CA ASP A 69 15.14 2.88 -15.85
C ASP A 69 15.78 3.86 -16.85
N SER A 70 14.96 4.72 -17.44
CA SER A 70 15.39 5.78 -18.38
C SER A 70 15.36 7.17 -17.75
N SER A 71 15.31 7.25 -16.42
CA SER A 71 15.32 8.52 -15.70
C SER A 71 16.68 9.21 -15.83
N THR A 72 16.64 10.52 -16.03
CA THR A 72 17.81 11.40 -16.14
C THR A 72 17.75 12.45 -15.02
N PRO A 73 18.85 13.14 -14.69
CA PRO A 73 18.79 14.26 -13.76
C PRO A 73 17.69 15.28 -14.09
N ALA A 74 17.50 15.58 -15.38
CA ALA A 74 16.44 16.48 -15.84
C ALA A 74 15.03 15.89 -15.63
N SER A 75 14.81 14.61 -15.91
CA SER A 75 13.50 13.98 -15.68
C SER A 75 13.15 13.91 -14.20
N LYS A 76 14.13 13.70 -13.31
CA LYS A 76 13.92 13.67 -11.86
C LYS A 76 13.48 15.02 -11.34
N VAL A 77 14.08 16.11 -11.83
CA VAL A 77 13.64 17.48 -11.51
C VAL A 77 12.22 17.71 -12.05
N ALA A 78 11.96 17.32 -13.29
CA ALA A 78 10.64 17.47 -13.90
C ALA A 78 9.55 16.75 -13.10
N ALA A 79 9.78 15.50 -12.67
CA ALA A 79 8.80 14.72 -11.91
C ALA A 79 8.40 15.35 -10.56
N GLN A 80 9.26 16.20 -10.00
CA GLN A 80 8.97 16.95 -8.78
C GLN A 80 8.22 18.25 -9.04
N GLN A 81 7.93 18.60 -10.30
CA GLN A 81 7.19 19.79 -10.68
C GLN A 81 5.80 19.43 -11.23
N PRO A 82 4.81 20.32 -11.04
CA PRO A 82 3.51 20.22 -11.72
C PRO A 82 3.69 20.05 -13.24
N GLN A 83 3.13 18.98 -13.80
CA GLN A 83 3.24 18.69 -15.22
C GLN A 83 2.17 19.47 -16.01
N PRO A 84 2.54 20.17 -17.11
CA PRO A 84 1.57 20.87 -17.96
C PRO A 84 0.63 19.88 -18.66
N ALA A 85 -0.58 20.32 -19.02
CA ALA A 85 -1.62 19.49 -19.66
C ALA A 85 -1.17 18.69 -20.89
N ALA A 86 -0.13 19.13 -21.59
CA ALA A 86 0.38 18.41 -22.75
C ALA A 86 1.11 17.11 -22.39
N ALA A 87 1.56 16.94 -21.13
CA ALA A 87 2.32 15.78 -20.69
C ALA A 87 1.44 14.65 -20.10
N LEU A 88 0.22 14.97 -19.65
CA LEU A 88 -0.71 14.05 -18.99
C LEU A 88 -2.17 14.41 -19.34
N PRO A 89 -3.09 13.43 -19.44
CA PRO A 89 -4.49 13.69 -19.76
C PRO A 89 -5.23 14.58 -18.73
N ASN A 90 -4.66 14.77 -17.53
CA ASN A 90 -5.13 15.68 -16.51
C ASN A 90 -3.99 16.55 -15.96
N GLN A 91 -4.25 17.84 -15.73
CA GLN A 91 -3.26 18.78 -15.19
C GLN A 91 -2.89 18.44 -13.74
N VAL A 92 -1.58 18.31 -13.47
CA VAL A 92 -1.04 18.27 -12.12
C VAL A 92 -0.76 19.71 -11.71
N LEU A 93 -1.33 20.17 -10.59
CA LEU A 93 -1.18 21.57 -10.12
C LEU A 93 -0.19 21.72 -8.97
N ALA A 94 0.11 20.64 -8.27
CA ALA A 94 1.06 20.56 -7.17
C ALA A 94 1.60 19.14 -7.06
N THR A 95 2.78 19.00 -6.48
CA THR A 95 3.44 17.72 -6.26
C THR A 95 4.01 17.66 -4.85
N VAL A 96 4.05 16.46 -4.26
CA VAL A 96 4.75 16.22 -2.99
C VAL A 96 5.75 15.09 -3.21
N PRO A 97 7.03 15.28 -2.87
CA PRO A 97 8.01 14.20 -2.95
C PRO A 97 7.80 13.13 -1.87
N GLY A 98 7.91 11.87 -2.28
CA GLY A 98 7.94 10.70 -1.42
C GLY A 98 8.96 9.68 -1.89
N MET A 99 8.87 8.48 -1.33
CA MET A 99 9.73 7.34 -1.63
C MET A 99 9.07 6.04 -1.16
N ASP A 100 9.68 4.93 -1.50
CA ASP A 100 9.35 3.63 -0.93
C ASP A 100 10.61 2.85 -0.55
N VAL A 101 10.45 1.91 0.39
CA VAL A 101 11.57 1.13 0.93
C VAL A 101 11.17 -0.32 1.23
N ALA A 102 12.15 -1.20 1.18
CA ALA A 102 12.07 -2.61 1.52
C ALA A 102 13.28 -3.02 2.38
N SER A 103 13.45 -4.31 2.63
CA SER A 103 14.62 -4.83 3.34
C SER A 103 15.96 -4.49 2.66
N TYR A 104 15.96 -4.21 1.36
CA TYR A 104 17.15 -3.83 0.58
C TYR A 104 17.87 -2.60 1.15
N GLN A 105 17.12 -1.62 1.65
CA GLN A 105 17.72 -0.40 2.23
C GLN A 105 18.20 -0.60 3.67
N GLY A 106 17.89 -1.72 4.32
CA GLY A 106 18.17 -1.94 5.74
C GLY A 106 17.55 -0.84 6.62
N ASN A 107 18.28 -0.42 7.66
CA ASN A 107 17.87 0.71 8.48
C ASN A 107 18.01 2.03 7.73
N VAL A 108 16.93 2.82 7.70
CA VAL A 108 16.88 4.08 6.94
C VAL A 108 17.16 5.29 7.84
N ASN A 109 18.03 6.19 7.36
CA ASN A 109 18.23 7.51 7.98
C ASN A 109 17.09 8.47 7.60
N TRP A 110 16.01 8.44 8.38
CA TRP A 110 14.80 9.23 8.13
C TRP A 110 15.03 10.74 8.16
N ALA A 111 15.90 11.24 9.03
CA ALA A 111 16.22 12.66 9.11
C ALA A 111 16.85 13.19 7.82
N SER A 112 17.73 12.41 7.20
CA SER A 112 18.34 12.75 5.91
C SER A 112 17.27 12.91 4.82
N TRP A 113 16.36 11.94 4.66
CA TRP A 113 15.31 11.99 3.65
C TRP A 113 14.27 13.09 3.91
N TRP A 114 13.95 13.34 5.18
CA TRP A 114 13.08 14.45 5.56
C TRP A 114 13.66 15.80 5.15
N SER A 115 14.97 16.00 5.40
CA SER A 115 15.69 17.22 5.05
C SER A 115 15.76 17.47 3.54
N GLN A 116 15.71 16.41 2.74
CA GLN A 116 15.61 16.44 1.28
C GLN A 116 14.18 16.70 0.76
N GLY A 117 13.22 17.01 1.64
CA GLY A 117 11.87 17.39 1.25
C GLY A 117 10.88 16.25 1.12
N LYS A 118 11.26 15.00 1.43
CA LYS A 118 10.33 13.86 1.41
C LYS A 118 9.28 13.99 2.52
N ARG A 119 8.02 13.69 2.21
CA ARG A 119 6.90 13.84 3.15
C ARG A 119 6.02 12.60 3.30
N PHE A 120 6.11 11.65 2.39
CA PHE A 120 5.46 10.36 2.54
C PHE A 120 6.38 9.19 2.18
N VAL A 121 6.05 8.01 2.72
CA VAL A 121 6.75 6.77 2.41
C VAL A 121 5.82 5.57 2.42
N TRP A 122 6.02 4.61 1.52
CA TRP A 122 5.48 3.25 1.66
C TRP A 122 6.60 2.26 2.01
N THR A 123 6.31 1.31 2.89
CA THR A 123 7.30 0.32 3.37
C THR A 123 6.83 -1.10 3.05
N LYS A 124 7.69 -1.95 2.48
CA LYS A 124 7.37 -3.36 2.23
C LYS A 124 7.04 -4.02 3.56
N ALA A 125 5.84 -4.55 3.72
CA ALA A 125 5.48 -5.33 4.90
C ALA A 125 5.63 -6.82 4.63
N THR A 126 5.08 -7.28 3.51
CA THR A 126 4.90 -8.70 3.22
C THR A 126 5.07 -9.02 1.75
N GLU A 127 5.36 -10.30 1.47
CA GLU A 127 5.29 -10.90 0.15
C GLU A 127 4.68 -12.29 0.29
N SER A 128 3.71 -12.61 -0.58
CA SER A 128 2.95 -13.87 -0.46
C SER A 128 2.31 -14.03 0.93
N THR A 129 2.18 -15.26 1.43
CA THR A 129 1.67 -15.57 2.77
C THR A 129 2.75 -16.05 3.73
N SER A 130 4.03 -15.78 3.44
CA SER A 130 5.15 -16.37 4.17
C SER A 130 6.27 -15.40 4.50
N TYR A 131 6.50 -14.36 3.70
CA TYR A 131 7.59 -13.40 3.93
C TYR A 131 7.10 -12.16 4.66
N THR A 132 7.87 -11.73 5.66
CA THR A 132 7.73 -10.42 6.32
C THR A 132 9.05 -9.67 6.25
N ASN A 133 9.01 -8.37 5.95
CA ASN A 133 10.21 -7.54 5.90
C ASN A 133 10.85 -7.42 7.32
N PRO A 134 12.08 -7.90 7.53
CA PRO A 134 12.73 -7.88 8.85
C PRO A 134 13.07 -6.46 9.35
N TYR A 135 13.14 -5.47 8.45
CA TYR A 135 13.38 -4.07 8.78
C TYR A 135 12.10 -3.25 8.95
N PHE A 136 10.91 -3.86 8.77
CA PHE A 136 9.63 -3.15 8.74
C PHE A 136 9.40 -2.27 9.97
N ALA A 137 9.72 -2.75 11.17
CA ALA A 137 9.51 -1.97 12.40
C ALA A 137 10.35 -0.67 12.42
N GLN A 138 11.63 -0.73 12.05
CA GLN A 138 12.47 0.47 11.99
C GLN A 138 12.01 1.41 10.88
N GLN A 139 11.62 0.84 9.74
CA GLN A 139 11.26 1.64 8.58
C GLN A 139 9.91 2.33 8.76
N TYR A 140 8.90 1.59 9.24
CA TYR A 140 7.54 2.06 9.41
C TYR A 140 7.39 2.99 10.63
N ASN A 141 7.96 2.63 11.79
CA ASN A 141 7.86 3.48 12.99
C ASN A 141 8.86 4.65 12.95
N GLY A 142 10.06 4.43 12.41
CA GLY A 142 11.07 5.47 12.28
C GLY A 142 10.63 6.63 11.39
N SER A 143 10.00 6.34 10.25
CA SER A 143 9.44 7.36 9.36
C SER A 143 8.30 8.14 10.02
N TYR A 144 7.38 7.45 10.71
CA TYR A 144 6.30 8.09 11.47
C TYR A 144 6.83 9.08 12.52
N ASN A 145 7.83 8.65 13.30
CA ASN A 145 8.44 9.47 14.35
C ASN A 145 9.18 10.69 13.80
N GLN A 146 9.76 10.58 12.59
CA GLN A 146 10.37 11.71 11.90
C GLN A 146 9.35 12.71 11.34
N GLY A 147 8.10 12.29 11.16
CA GLY A 147 6.98 13.13 10.70
C GLY A 147 6.42 12.76 9.33
N PHE A 148 6.86 11.66 8.70
CA PHE A 148 6.31 11.20 7.43
C PHE A 148 4.85 10.75 7.57
N ILE A 149 4.08 10.97 6.51
CA ILE A 149 2.83 10.24 6.27
C ILE A 149 3.22 8.89 5.65
N ARG A 150 2.94 7.78 6.33
CA ARG A 150 3.53 6.47 5.98
C ARG A 150 2.49 5.38 5.74
N GLY A 151 2.76 4.52 4.77
CA GLY A 151 1.94 3.37 4.41
C GLY A 151 2.78 2.10 4.33
N ALA A 152 2.12 0.97 4.18
CA ALA A 152 2.76 -0.33 3.98
C ALA A 152 2.36 -0.89 2.62
N TYR A 153 3.18 -1.73 2.01
CA TYR A 153 2.82 -2.42 0.78
C TYR A 153 3.06 -3.93 0.84
N HIS A 154 2.37 -4.63 -0.04
CA HIS A 154 2.38 -6.08 -0.19
C HIS A 154 2.78 -6.48 -1.61
N PHE A 155 3.86 -7.24 -1.76
CA PHE A 155 4.26 -7.82 -3.05
C PHE A 155 3.42 -9.07 -3.33
N ALA A 156 2.60 -9.00 -4.39
CA ALA A 156 1.65 -10.05 -4.71
C ALA A 156 2.31 -11.26 -5.37
N THR A 157 1.83 -12.46 -5.03
CA THR A 157 2.14 -13.69 -5.77
C THR A 157 0.85 -14.46 -6.12
N PRO A 158 0.09 -14.03 -7.14
CA PRO A 158 -1.25 -14.56 -7.41
C PRO A 158 -1.36 -16.06 -7.69
N ASN A 159 -0.26 -16.72 -8.03
CA ASN A 159 -0.21 -18.17 -8.28
C ASN A 159 0.01 -19.02 -7.02
N THR A 160 0.23 -18.43 -5.86
CA THR A 160 0.56 -19.18 -4.63
C THR A 160 -0.64 -19.33 -3.69
N SER A 161 -1.58 -18.39 -3.72
CA SER A 161 -2.75 -18.33 -2.84
C SER A 161 -3.79 -17.33 -3.36
N SER A 162 -5.01 -17.33 -2.82
CA SER A 162 -6.08 -16.37 -3.17
C SER A 162 -5.75 -14.93 -2.75
N GLY A 163 -6.38 -13.94 -3.40
CA GLY A 163 -6.26 -12.53 -3.03
C GLY A 163 -6.66 -12.27 -1.58
N ALA A 164 -7.74 -12.90 -1.10
CA ALA A 164 -8.20 -12.78 0.28
C ALA A 164 -7.16 -13.29 1.30
N ALA A 165 -6.46 -14.38 0.99
CA ALA A 165 -5.41 -14.93 1.85
C ALA A 165 -4.24 -13.96 1.98
N GLN A 166 -3.75 -13.42 0.85
CA GLN A 166 -2.67 -12.44 0.85
C GLN A 166 -3.09 -11.10 1.48
N ALA A 167 -4.31 -10.62 1.27
CA ALA A 167 -4.83 -9.43 1.95
C ALA A 167 -4.93 -9.63 3.47
N THR A 168 -5.39 -10.81 3.90
CA THR A 168 -5.45 -11.17 5.33
C THR A 168 -4.06 -11.21 5.94
N TYR A 169 -3.10 -11.84 5.26
CA TYR A 169 -1.71 -11.90 5.71
C TYR A 169 -1.09 -10.51 5.80
N PHE A 170 -1.27 -9.69 4.76
CA PHE A 170 -0.77 -8.31 4.73
C PHE A 170 -1.30 -7.48 5.89
N VAL A 171 -2.62 -7.45 6.12
CA VAL A 171 -3.23 -6.69 7.22
C VAL A 171 -2.70 -7.15 8.58
N ALA A 172 -2.52 -8.46 8.78
CA ALA A 172 -2.01 -9.01 10.03
C ALA A 172 -0.53 -8.68 10.30
N HIS A 173 0.26 -8.35 9.27
CA HIS A 173 1.71 -8.15 9.37
C HIS A 173 2.17 -6.75 8.94
N GLY A 174 1.34 -5.73 9.19
CA GLY A 174 1.72 -4.32 9.01
C GLY A 174 0.94 -3.55 7.96
N GLY A 175 0.08 -4.22 7.19
CA GLY A 175 -0.81 -3.60 6.19
C GLY A 175 -2.06 -2.93 6.76
N GLY A 176 -2.24 -2.89 8.08
CA GLY A 176 -3.37 -2.22 8.72
C GLY A 176 -3.40 -0.72 8.45
N TRP A 177 -4.57 -0.11 8.69
CA TRP A 177 -4.79 1.32 8.55
C TRP A 177 -5.50 1.89 9.77
N SER A 178 -5.18 3.14 10.12
CA SER A 178 -5.88 3.92 11.15
C SER A 178 -6.07 5.36 10.68
N LYS A 179 -7.17 6.00 11.12
CA LYS A 179 -7.49 7.39 10.79
C LYS A 179 -6.74 8.37 11.70
N ASP A 180 -5.41 8.36 11.63
CA ASP A 180 -4.53 9.24 12.43
C ASP A 180 -3.96 10.42 11.62
N GLY A 181 -4.37 10.56 10.35
CA GLY A 181 -3.88 11.57 9.41
C GLY A 181 -2.43 11.37 8.95
N LYS A 182 -1.80 10.26 9.35
CA LYS A 182 -0.40 9.92 9.05
C LYS A 182 -0.22 8.49 8.55
N THR A 183 -1.27 7.67 8.53
CA THR A 183 -1.25 6.31 8.02
C THR A 183 -1.96 6.26 6.66
N LEU A 184 -1.20 6.00 5.59
CA LEU A 184 -1.74 5.82 4.24
C LEU A 184 -2.46 4.47 4.14
N PRO A 185 -3.47 4.32 3.24
CA PRO A 185 -3.97 3.00 2.89
C PRO A 185 -2.81 2.13 2.39
N GLY A 186 -2.89 0.83 2.69
CA GLY A 186 -1.92 -0.14 2.20
C GLY A 186 -1.89 -0.17 0.67
N ALA A 187 -0.76 -0.52 0.09
CA ALA A 187 -0.61 -0.68 -1.35
C ALA A 187 -0.48 -2.17 -1.72
N LEU A 188 -1.13 -2.56 -2.81
CA LEU A 188 -0.96 -3.84 -3.48
C LEU A 188 0.01 -3.63 -4.65
N ASP A 189 1.16 -4.28 -4.58
CA ASP A 189 2.18 -4.29 -5.63
C ASP A 189 1.90 -5.44 -6.61
N MET A 190 1.45 -5.06 -7.81
CA MET A 190 1.16 -5.95 -8.92
C MET A 190 2.15 -5.71 -10.05
N GLU A 191 3.17 -6.55 -10.13
CA GLU A 191 4.19 -6.46 -11.16
C GLU A 191 4.62 -7.82 -11.73
N TYR A 192 5.61 -7.79 -12.64
CA TYR A 192 6.12 -8.97 -13.33
C TYR A 192 6.55 -10.05 -12.33
N ASN A 193 6.10 -11.29 -12.54
CA ASN A 193 6.46 -12.40 -11.68
C ASN A 193 7.99 -12.64 -11.68
N PRO A 194 8.67 -12.56 -10.52
CA PRO A 194 10.08 -12.89 -10.43
C PRO A 194 10.36 -14.40 -10.44
N TYR A 195 9.33 -15.22 -10.23
CA TYR A 195 9.45 -16.68 -10.02
C TYR A 195 9.01 -17.52 -11.24
N GLY A 196 8.69 -16.90 -12.38
CA GLY A 196 8.25 -17.65 -13.54
C GLY A 196 7.49 -16.82 -14.58
N ALA A 197 6.35 -17.33 -15.03
CA ALA A 197 5.57 -16.72 -16.10
C ALA A 197 5.17 -15.28 -15.74
N THR A 198 5.35 -14.34 -16.69
CA THR A 198 5.10 -12.89 -16.55
C THR A 198 3.84 -12.53 -15.77
N CYS A 199 2.71 -13.18 -16.09
CA CYS A 199 1.40 -12.96 -15.46
C CYS A 199 1.03 -14.05 -14.45
N TYR A 200 2.02 -14.65 -13.78
CA TYR A 200 1.85 -15.71 -12.78
C TYR A 200 1.11 -16.97 -13.33
N GLY A 201 1.11 -17.17 -14.64
CA GLY A 201 0.36 -18.26 -15.28
C GLY A 201 -1.16 -18.07 -15.31
N LEU A 202 -1.65 -16.88 -14.95
CA LEU A 202 -3.08 -16.56 -14.95
C LEU A 202 -3.51 -15.91 -16.28
N SER A 203 -4.77 -16.14 -16.65
CA SER A 203 -5.44 -15.32 -17.67
C SER A 203 -5.77 -13.95 -17.12
N GLN A 204 -6.03 -12.97 -18.00
CA GLN A 204 -6.43 -11.62 -17.60
C GLN A 204 -7.67 -11.61 -16.68
N ALA A 205 -8.67 -12.44 -16.99
CA ALA A 205 -9.87 -12.55 -16.17
C ALA A 205 -9.58 -13.13 -14.78
N ALA A 206 -8.73 -14.16 -14.69
CA ALA A 206 -8.33 -14.76 -13.41
C ALA A 206 -7.50 -13.78 -12.57
N MET A 207 -6.59 -13.03 -13.20
CA MET A 207 -5.81 -11.98 -12.54
C MET A 207 -6.71 -10.86 -12.00
N GLY A 208 -7.65 -10.37 -12.83
CA GLY A 208 -8.62 -9.36 -12.40
C GLY A 208 -9.50 -9.82 -11.25
N ALA A 209 -9.94 -11.09 -11.25
CA ALA A 209 -10.68 -11.69 -10.14
C ALA A 209 -9.84 -11.79 -8.86
N TRP A 210 -8.57 -12.16 -8.98
CA TRP A 210 -7.64 -12.23 -7.84
C TRP A 210 -7.41 -10.86 -7.20
N ILE A 211 -7.17 -9.82 -8.02
CA ILE A 211 -6.99 -8.44 -7.55
C ILE A 211 -8.25 -7.97 -6.81
N ARG A 212 -9.44 -8.24 -7.37
CA ARG A 212 -10.72 -7.91 -6.73
C ARG A 212 -10.88 -8.59 -5.36
N ASP A 213 -10.54 -9.88 -5.27
CA ASP A 213 -10.61 -10.63 -4.02
C ASP A 213 -9.69 -10.07 -2.92
N PHE A 214 -8.46 -9.68 -3.29
CA PHE A 214 -7.54 -8.97 -2.39
C PHE A 214 -8.15 -7.62 -1.94
N HIS A 215 -8.62 -6.85 -2.92
CA HIS A 215 -9.12 -5.50 -2.74
C HIS A 215 -10.34 -5.43 -1.80
N ASP A 216 -11.33 -6.28 -2.07
CA ASP A 216 -12.56 -6.37 -1.28
C ASP A 216 -12.28 -6.89 0.13
N THR A 217 -11.36 -7.84 0.27
CA THR A 217 -10.93 -8.35 1.58
C THR A 217 -10.17 -7.30 2.39
N TYR A 218 -9.26 -6.54 1.77
CA TYR A 218 -8.52 -5.47 2.43
C TYR A 218 -9.47 -4.37 2.90
N HIS A 219 -10.42 -3.97 2.05
CA HIS A 219 -11.42 -2.96 2.41
C HIS A 219 -12.35 -3.43 3.53
N ALA A 220 -12.81 -4.68 3.50
CA ALA A 220 -13.61 -5.24 4.58
C ALA A 220 -12.87 -5.23 5.94
N LYS A 221 -11.53 -5.35 5.93
CA LYS A 221 -10.71 -5.38 7.14
C LYS A 221 -10.28 -4.00 7.65
N THR A 222 -10.09 -3.04 6.75
CA THR A 222 -9.48 -1.74 7.08
C THR A 222 -10.40 -0.55 6.88
N GLY A 223 -11.52 -0.74 6.18
CA GLY A 223 -12.40 0.34 5.73
C GLY A 223 -11.82 1.19 4.61
N ARG A 224 -10.67 0.81 4.03
CA ARG A 224 -9.98 1.55 2.96
C ARG A 224 -9.75 0.66 1.75
N TRP A 225 -9.88 1.23 0.56
CA TRP A 225 -9.41 0.58 -0.66
C TRP A 225 -7.88 0.68 -0.72
N PRO A 226 -7.14 -0.42 -0.94
CA PRO A 226 -5.70 -0.36 -1.07
C PRO A 226 -5.32 0.36 -2.37
N VAL A 227 -4.20 1.08 -2.35
CA VAL A 227 -3.58 1.65 -3.57
C VAL A 227 -3.13 0.49 -4.46
N ILE A 228 -3.26 0.61 -5.77
CA ILE A 228 -2.63 -0.35 -6.71
C ILE A 228 -1.34 0.26 -7.25
N TYR A 229 -0.24 -0.42 -7.00
CA TYR A 229 1.04 -0.18 -7.66
C TYR A 229 1.18 -1.11 -8.87
N THR A 230 1.54 -0.55 -10.03
CA THR A 230 1.77 -1.30 -11.27
C THR A 230 2.46 -0.43 -12.33
N SER A 231 2.98 -1.03 -13.40
CA SER A 231 3.22 -0.34 -14.66
C SER A 231 2.03 -0.46 -15.62
N ALA A 232 1.94 0.44 -16.61
CA ALA A 232 0.95 0.35 -17.68
C ALA A 232 1.14 -0.89 -18.55
N SER A 233 2.39 -1.27 -18.83
CA SER A 233 2.74 -2.41 -19.66
C SER A 233 2.27 -3.73 -19.03
N TRP A 234 2.62 -3.96 -17.76
CA TRP A 234 2.20 -5.16 -17.04
C TRP A 234 0.68 -5.22 -16.88
N TRP A 235 0.05 -4.11 -16.51
CA TRP A 235 -1.40 -4.08 -16.33
C TRP A 235 -2.16 -4.41 -17.61
N ASN A 236 -1.78 -3.81 -18.73
CA ASN A 236 -2.42 -4.06 -20.02
C ASN A 236 -2.24 -5.52 -20.49
N GLN A 237 -1.07 -6.11 -20.21
CA GLN A 237 -0.77 -7.49 -20.56
C GLN A 237 -1.51 -8.49 -19.66
N CYS A 238 -1.46 -8.30 -18.34
CA CYS A 238 -1.85 -9.30 -17.35
C CYS A 238 -3.24 -9.09 -16.75
N VAL A 239 -3.85 -7.91 -16.88
CA VAL A 239 -5.20 -7.59 -16.36
C VAL A 239 -6.14 -7.15 -17.49
N GLY A 240 -5.62 -6.33 -18.41
CA GLY A 240 -6.36 -5.82 -19.57
C GLY A 240 -7.57 -4.96 -19.20
N THR A 241 -8.68 -5.18 -19.90
CA THR A 241 -9.94 -4.44 -19.72
C THR A 241 -11.00 -5.25 -18.97
N SER A 242 -10.63 -6.43 -18.46
CA SER A 242 -11.57 -7.41 -17.87
C SER A 242 -12.28 -6.91 -16.61
N GLN A 243 -11.68 -5.95 -15.90
CA GLN A 243 -12.19 -5.34 -14.69
C GLN A 243 -11.83 -3.85 -14.68
N ASN A 244 -12.67 -3.02 -14.06
CA ASN A 244 -12.38 -1.61 -13.84
C ASN A 244 -12.27 -1.31 -12.34
N PHE A 245 -11.11 -0.84 -11.91
CA PHE A 245 -10.81 -0.45 -10.53
C PHE A 245 -10.74 1.08 -10.35
N SER A 246 -10.73 1.85 -11.43
CA SER A 246 -10.36 3.27 -11.39
C SER A 246 -11.36 4.18 -10.67
N SER A 247 -12.59 3.72 -10.46
CA SER A 247 -13.61 4.48 -9.72
C SER A 247 -13.40 4.48 -8.21
N THR A 248 -12.61 3.54 -7.68
CA THR A 248 -12.45 3.34 -6.22
C THR A 248 -10.98 3.29 -5.78
N VAL A 249 -10.05 3.06 -6.70
CA VAL A 249 -8.67 2.71 -6.38
C VAL A 249 -7.69 3.80 -6.79
N PRO A 250 -6.91 4.36 -5.84
CA PRO A 250 -5.79 5.22 -6.17
C PRO A 250 -4.73 4.44 -6.97
N LEU A 251 -4.24 5.03 -8.05
CA LEU A 251 -3.15 4.46 -8.86
C LEU A 251 -1.79 4.99 -8.39
N TRP A 252 -0.87 4.08 -8.13
CA TRP A 252 0.56 4.33 -8.03
C TRP A 252 1.25 3.74 -9.27
N VAL A 253 1.59 4.61 -10.23
CA VAL A 253 2.15 4.15 -11.50
C VAL A 253 3.67 4.13 -11.46
N ALA A 254 4.26 3.04 -11.94
CA ALA A 254 5.70 2.94 -12.18
C ALA A 254 6.03 3.36 -13.61
N ARG A 255 6.86 4.38 -13.76
CA ARG A 255 7.41 4.77 -15.07
C ARG A 255 8.68 5.59 -14.90
N TYR A 256 9.84 5.00 -15.14
CA TYR A 256 11.12 5.67 -14.93
C TYR A 256 11.55 6.46 -16.17
N ALA A 257 10.90 7.61 -16.39
CA ALA A 257 11.07 8.43 -17.58
C ALA A 257 10.80 9.92 -17.30
N SER A 258 10.73 10.75 -18.34
CA SER A 258 10.37 12.18 -18.26
C SER A 258 8.89 12.47 -18.01
N SER A 259 8.01 11.48 -18.18
CA SER A 259 6.58 11.57 -17.88
C SER A 259 6.07 10.19 -17.46
N ALA A 260 4.98 10.16 -16.68
CA ALA A 260 4.24 8.93 -16.37
C ALA A 260 3.65 8.27 -17.62
N GLY A 261 3.45 9.04 -18.70
CA GLY A 261 2.96 8.54 -19.99
C GLY A 261 1.51 8.07 -19.94
N THR A 262 1.17 7.14 -20.83
CA THR A 262 -0.15 6.50 -20.86
C THR A 262 -0.36 5.67 -19.61
N LEU A 263 -1.46 5.92 -18.90
CA LEU A 263 -1.81 5.21 -17.67
C LEU A 263 -2.44 3.84 -17.98
N PRO A 264 -2.37 2.88 -17.03
CA PRO A 264 -3.11 1.64 -17.10
C PRO A 264 -4.60 1.87 -17.41
N ASN A 265 -5.19 0.94 -18.16
CA ASN A 265 -6.58 1.05 -18.59
C ASN A 265 -7.54 1.36 -17.44
N GLY A 266 -8.41 2.36 -17.63
CA GLY A 266 -9.43 2.79 -16.69
C GLY A 266 -9.06 4.06 -15.90
N TRP A 267 -7.78 4.31 -15.62
CA TRP A 267 -7.37 5.49 -14.85
C TRP A 267 -7.16 6.72 -15.72
N GLY A 268 -7.87 7.81 -15.38
CA GLY A 268 -7.67 9.13 -16.00
C GLY A 268 -6.52 9.93 -15.38
N TYR A 269 -6.07 9.57 -14.18
CA TYR A 269 -4.97 10.23 -13.48
C TYR A 269 -4.27 9.22 -12.57
N TYR A 270 -2.99 9.45 -12.28
CA TYR A 270 -2.29 8.76 -11.20
C TYR A 270 -2.43 9.54 -9.89
N THR A 271 -2.42 8.83 -8.77
CA THR A 271 -2.31 9.41 -7.42
C THR A 271 -0.85 9.55 -7.02
N VAL A 272 -0.04 8.54 -7.31
CA VAL A 272 1.42 8.54 -7.07
C VAL A 272 2.12 8.09 -8.35
N TRP A 273 3.29 8.64 -8.62
CA TRP A 273 4.17 8.22 -9.71
C TRP A 273 5.56 7.91 -9.16
N GLN A 274 5.99 6.65 -9.31
CA GLN A 274 7.37 6.23 -9.07
C GLN A 274 8.19 6.52 -10.34
N TYR A 275 9.07 7.52 -10.25
CA TYR A 275 9.67 8.16 -11.43
C TYR A 275 11.15 7.85 -11.64
N THR A 276 11.81 7.24 -10.66
CA THR A 276 13.20 6.75 -10.76
C THR A 276 13.47 5.72 -9.67
N SER A 277 14.40 4.82 -9.93
CA SER A 277 14.93 3.85 -8.96
C SER A 277 16.26 4.27 -8.32
N SER A 278 16.77 5.47 -8.63
CA SER A 278 18.12 5.89 -8.26
C SER A 278 18.14 7.24 -7.52
N PRO A 279 18.85 7.35 -6.37
CA PRO A 279 19.70 6.32 -5.73
C PRO A 279 18.92 5.24 -4.96
N LEU A 280 17.63 5.49 -4.71
CA LEU A 280 16.60 4.53 -4.30
C LEU A 280 15.28 4.98 -4.95
N ASP A 281 14.24 4.16 -4.88
CA ASP A 281 12.95 4.46 -5.51
C ASP A 281 12.32 5.78 -5.02
N GLN A 282 12.07 6.69 -5.96
CA GLN A 282 11.52 8.01 -5.65
C GLN A 282 10.12 8.18 -6.23
N ASP A 283 9.25 8.75 -5.41
CA ASP A 283 7.86 9.02 -5.76
C ASP A 283 7.52 10.50 -5.77
N THR A 284 6.48 10.81 -6.54
CA THR A 284 5.79 12.10 -6.50
C THR A 284 4.29 11.85 -6.38
N PHE A 285 3.65 12.52 -5.43
CA PHE A 285 2.19 12.52 -5.29
C PHE A 285 1.57 13.60 -6.17
N ASN A 286 0.46 13.29 -6.83
CA ASN A 286 -0.32 14.23 -7.64
C ASN A 286 -1.24 15.08 -6.77
N GLY A 287 -0.70 16.18 -6.23
CA GLY A 287 -1.40 17.11 -5.37
C GLY A 287 -0.50 17.72 -4.30
N ALA A 288 -1.03 18.68 -3.55
CA ALA A 288 -0.35 19.28 -2.42
C ALA A 288 -0.42 18.38 -1.17
N LEU A 289 0.31 18.76 -0.10
CA LEU A 289 0.45 17.95 1.11
C LEU A 289 -0.89 17.66 1.82
N ASP A 290 -1.84 18.59 1.74
CA ASP A 290 -3.19 18.42 2.24
C ASP A 290 -3.93 17.26 1.54
N ARG A 291 -3.64 16.99 0.27
CA ARG A 291 -4.18 15.85 -0.47
C ARG A 291 -3.53 14.52 -0.09
N VAL A 292 -2.24 14.53 0.26
CA VAL A 292 -1.59 13.35 0.87
C VAL A 292 -2.23 13.03 2.22
N GLN A 293 -2.47 14.06 3.05
CA GLN A 293 -3.18 13.91 4.32
C GLN A 293 -4.63 13.47 4.14
N ALA A 294 -5.33 13.96 3.11
CA ALA A 294 -6.67 13.50 2.77
C ALA A 294 -6.68 12.01 2.41
N LEU A 295 -5.71 11.55 1.62
CA LEU A 295 -5.55 10.12 1.34
C LEU A 295 -5.29 9.31 2.62
N ALA A 296 -4.47 9.81 3.55
CA ALA A 296 -4.24 9.16 4.83
C ALA A 296 -5.51 9.11 5.71
N ASN A 297 -6.34 10.17 5.69
CA ASN A 297 -7.56 10.26 6.50
C ASN A 297 -8.73 9.42 5.98
N GLY A 298 -8.77 9.12 4.68
CA GLY A 298 -9.87 8.39 4.05
C GLY A 298 -11.13 9.20 3.88
#